data_AF-A0A6I9Z094-F1
#
_entry.id   AF-A0A6I9Z094-F1
#
_cell.length_a   1.000
_cell.length_b   1.000
_cell.length_c   1.000
_cell.angle_alpha   90.00
_cell.angle_beta   90.00
_cell.angle_gamma   90.00
#
_symmetry.space_group_name_H-M   'P 1'
#
loop_
_entity.id
_entity.type
_entity.pdbx_description
1 polymer ?
#
loop_
_entity_poly.entity_id
_entity_poly.type
_entity_poly.pdbx_seq_one_letter_code
_entity_poly.pdbx_strand_id
1 'polypeptide(L)'
;MARLAAENSDWLEVDDWESSQKEWQETIKVLRHHHQKLKHSYSANSVEDARLPNRTSRKRKHAAGSQLPVRMNQAKRKCIDFATRKIANMLKPQKVIKQEGDLFTIRTTCTFQNNFVEFKIGEEFEEDNKGLDNRKCRSVVSWENDKLVCTQNGEKKNRGWSHWIEGDELYLELRCEGQTSTQVFKRG
;
A
#
# COMPACT_ATOMS: atom_id res chain seq x y z
N MET A 1 -12.66 17.34 -12.35
CA MET A 1 -11.98 18.22 -11.38
C MET A 1 -10.80 17.54 -10.68
N ALA A 2 -10.98 16.40 -9.99
CA ALA A 2 -9.86 15.67 -9.36
C ALA A 2 -8.76 15.21 -10.34
N ARG A 3 -9.13 14.88 -11.58
CA ARG A 3 -8.19 14.52 -12.66
C ARG A 3 -7.19 15.64 -12.99
N LEU A 4 -7.68 16.87 -13.15
CA LEU A 4 -6.86 18.05 -13.44
C LEU A 4 -5.88 18.36 -12.30
N ALA A 5 -6.25 18.08 -11.05
CA ALA A 5 -5.38 18.28 -9.89
C ALA A 5 -4.27 17.20 -9.77
N ALA A 6 -4.44 16.04 -10.39
CA ALA A 6 -3.50 14.92 -10.35
C ALA A 6 -2.69 14.75 -11.64
N GLU A 7 -2.97 15.54 -12.68
CA GLU A 7 -2.29 15.49 -13.99
C GLU A 7 -0.77 15.70 -13.91
N ASN A 8 -0.27 16.22 -12.79
CA ASN A 8 1.13 16.58 -12.58
C ASN A 8 1.84 15.62 -11.61
N SER A 9 1.14 14.61 -11.08
CA SER A 9 1.65 13.77 -9.98
C SER A 9 1.62 12.29 -10.37
N ASP A 10 2.77 11.78 -10.82
CA ASP A 10 2.96 10.37 -11.22
C ASP A 10 2.67 9.33 -10.13
N TRP A 11 2.52 9.79 -8.88
CA TRP A 11 2.24 8.97 -7.69
C TRP A 11 0.78 9.09 -7.20
N LEU A 12 -0.01 10.01 -7.76
CA LEU A 12 -1.42 10.19 -7.41
C LEU A 12 -2.31 9.58 -8.49
N GLU A 13 -2.76 8.35 -8.28
CA GLU A 13 -3.91 7.85 -9.05
C GLU A 13 -5.21 8.43 -8.49
N VAL A 14 -6.07 8.89 -9.40
CA VAL A 14 -7.43 9.37 -9.11
C VAL A 14 -8.39 8.22 -9.29
N ASP A 15 -9.22 7.96 -8.28
CA ASP A 15 -10.24 6.93 -8.36
C ASP A 15 -11.31 7.32 -9.40
N ASP A 16 -11.80 6.34 -10.18
CA ASP A 16 -12.81 6.58 -11.22
C ASP A 16 -14.07 7.24 -10.60
N TRP A 17 -14.44 6.87 -9.36
CA TRP A 17 -15.56 7.49 -8.63
C TRP A 17 -15.28 8.95 -8.29
N GLU A 18 -14.09 9.29 -7.79
CA GLU A 18 -13.71 10.68 -7.50
C GLU A 18 -13.65 11.55 -8.74
N SER A 19 -13.17 10.98 -9.86
CA SER A 19 -13.10 11.70 -11.14
C SER A 19 -14.48 12.05 -11.70
N SER A 20 -15.51 11.27 -11.35
CA SER A 20 -16.90 11.46 -11.77
C SER A 20 -17.67 12.50 -10.95
N GLN A 21 -17.09 13.00 -9.85
CA GLN A 21 -17.76 14.00 -9.01
C GLN A 21 -17.76 15.37 -9.69
N LYS A 22 -18.95 15.97 -9.80
CA LYS A 22 -19.16 17.29 -10.41
C LYS A 22 -18.67 18.44 -9.51
N GLU A 23 -18.69 18.26 -8.19
CA GLU A 23 -18.32 19.26 -7.19
C GLU A 23 -17.42 18.68 -6.09
N TRP A 24 -16.72 19.55 -5.36
CA TRP A 24 -15.93 19.16 -4.18
C TRP A 24 -16.83 18.54 -3.11
N GLN A 25 -16.58 17.29 -2.77
CA GLN A 25 -17.30 16.59 -1.71
C GLN A 25 -16.65 16.83 -0.35
N GLU A 26 -17.47 16.89 0.69
CA GLU A 26 -16.98 16.93 2.08
C GLU A 26 -16.12 15.70 2.38
N THR A 27 -15.02 15.90 3.13
CA THR A 27 -14.09 14.84 3.51
C THR A 27 -14.83 13.63 4.10
N ILE A 28 -15.85 13.84 4.94
CA ILE A 28 -16.61 12.76 5.56
C ILE A 28 -17.35 11.87 4.57
N LYS A 29 -17.83 12.41 3.44
CA LYS A 29 -18.54 11.64 2.40
C LYS A 29 -17.56 10.75 1.63
N VAL A 30 -16.39 11.28 1.30
CA VAL A 30 -15.28 10.53 0.71
C VAL A 30 -14.85 9.40 1.65
N LEU A 31 -14.62 9.72 2.93
CA LEU A 31 -14.24 8.73 3.94
C LEU A 31 -15.25 7.58 4.06
N ARG A 32 -16.56 7.89 4.09
CA ARG A 32 -17.62 6.87 4.17
C ARG A 32 -17.66 5.96 2.93
N HIS A 33 -17.55 6.53 1.74
CA HIS A 33 -17.52 5.77 0.48
C HIS A 33 -16.33 4.78 0.46
N HIS A 34 -15.13 5.26 0.77
CA HIS A 34 -13.93 4.41 0.73
C HIS A 34 -13.85 3.42 1.89
N HIS A 35 -14.36 3.76 3.08
CA HIS A 35 -14.53 2.80 4.17
C HIS A 35 -15.43 1.63 3.77
N GLN A 36 -16.54 1.91 3.07
CA GLN A 36 -17.43 0.89 2.56
C GLN A 36 -16.74 0.02 1.49
N LYS A 37 -16.00 0.64 0.56
CA LYS A 37 -15.21 -0.06 -0.46
C LYS A 37 -14.17 -1.01 0.14
N LEU A 38 -13.43 -0.56 1.16
CA LEU A 38 -12.44 -1.37 1.88
C LEU A 38 -13.11 -2.58 2.56
N LYS A 39 -14.24 -2.37 3.25
CA LYS A 39 -15.01 -3.47 3.85
C LYS A 39 -15.49 -4.51 2.84
N HIS A 40 -16.00 -4.08 1.68
CA HIS A 40 -16.43 -4.99 0.63
C HIS A 40 -15.27 -5.79 0.01
N SER A 41 -14.10 -5.14 -0.18
CA SER A 41 -12.90 -5.85 -0.67
C SER A 41 -12.43 -6.93 0.30
N TYR A 42 -12.59 -6.71 1.60
CA TYR A 42 -12.24 -7.68 2.63
C TYR A 42 -13.19 -8.89 2.62
N SER A 43 -14.48 -8.65 2.38
CA SER A 43 -15.50 -9.71 2.33
C SER A 43 -15.46 -10.54 1.04
N ALA A 44 -15.08 -9.96 -0.10
CA ALA A 44 -15.04 -10.65 -1.40
C ALA A 44 -13.91 -11.68 -1.51
N ASN A 45 -12.77 -11.42 -0.87
CA ASN A 45 -11.60 -12.31 -0.89
C ASN A 45 -11.75 -13.57 -0.01
N SER A 46 -12.89 -13.77 0.65
CA SER A 46 -13.17 -14.93 1.50
C SER A 46 -13.89 -16.08 0.77
N VAL A 47 -14.34 -15.90 -0.48
CA VAL A 47 -15.31 -16.81 -1.13
C VAL A 47 -14.79 -17.47 -2.42
N GLU A 48 -13.62 -17.09 -2.94
CA GLU A 48 -13.18 -17.47 -4.29
C GLU A 48 -12.13 -18.59 -4.41
N ASP A 49 -11.96 -19.45 -3.39
CA ASP A 49 -10.95 -20.55 -3.44
C ASP A 49 -11.51 -21.93 -3.84
N ALA A 50 -12.69 -21.98 -4.47
CA ALA A 50 -13.26 -23.26 -4.94
C ALA A 50 -14.04 -23.11 -6.25
N ARG A 51 -13.34 -23.23 -7.40
CA ARG A 51 -13.76 -23.93 -8.65
C ARG A 51 -12.79 -23.63 -9.81
N LEU A 52 -12.04 -24.64 -10.25
CA LEU A 52 -11.39 -24.68 -11.57
C LEU A 52 -12.37 -25.23 -12.62
N PRO A 53 -12.47 -24.64 -13.84
CA PRO A 53 -13.12 -25.30 -14.97
C PRO A 53 -12.11 -25.95 -15.93
N ASN A 54 -12.43 -27.20 -16.29
CA ASN A 54 -11.74 -28.04 -17.25
C ASN A 54 -11.67 -27.44 -18.67
N ARG A 55 -10.51 -27.60 -19.31
CA ARG A 55 -10.26 -27.32 -20.74
C ARG A 55 -11.00 -28.34 -21.61
N THR A 56 -11.77 -27.88 -22.60
CA THR A 56 -11.97 -28.63 -23.85
C THR A 56 -11.95 -27.68 -25.06
N SER A 57 -11.23 -28.11 -26.09
CA SER A 57 -10.89 -27.38 -27.31
C SER A 57 -12.03 -27.42 -28.33
N ARG A 58 -12.45 -26.27 -28.89
CA ARG A 58 -13.16 -26.22 -30.19
C ARG A 58 -12.80 -24.98 -31.02
N LYS A 59 -12.79 -25.23 -32.33
CA LYS A 59 -12.17 -24.56 -33.49
C LYS A 59 -12.95 -23.31 -33.94
N ARG A 60 -12.25 -22.21 -34.28
CA ARG A 60 -12.84 -20.95 -34.81
C ARG A 60 -13.14 -21.03 -36.32
N LYS A 61 -14.22 -20.38 -36.76
CA LYS A 61 -14.45 -19.86 -38.13
C LYS A 61 -14.92 -18.39 -38.03
N HIS A 62 -14.41 -17.55 -38.94
CA HIS A 62 -14.50 -16.09 -38.97
C HIS A 62 -15.82 -15.55 -39.55
N ALA A 63 -16.25 -14.35 -39.13
CA ALA A 63 -16.95 -13.37 -39.97
C ALA A 63 -16.84 -11.92 -39.42
N ALA A 64 -16.50 -11.02 -40.35
CA ALA A 64 -16.58 -9.55 -40.46
C ALA A 64 -16.99 -8.63 -39.29
N GLY A 65 -16.17 -7.58 -39.08
CA GLY A 65 -16.61 -6.19 -39.23
C GLY A 65 -17.33 -5.50 -38.05
N SER A 66 -16.58 -5.10 -37.02
CA SER A 66 -16.78 -3.80 -36.34
C SER A 66 -15.55 -3.50 -35.50
N GLN A 67 -14.81 -2.45 -35.86
CA GLN A 67 -13.61 -2.04 -35.14
C GLN A 67 -14.06 -1.20 -33.93
N LEU A 68 -14.55 -1.89 -32.89
CA LEU A 68 -14.61 -1.30 -31.56
C LEU A 68 -13.17 -1.00 -31.12
N PRO A 69 -12.89 0.16 -30.50
CA PRO A 69 -11.54 0.47 -30.07
C PRO A 69 -11.08 -0.63 -29.11
N VAL A 70 -10.00 -1.31 -29.49
CA VAL A 70 -9.26 -2.19 -28.59
C VAL A 70 -8.83 -1.30 -27.44
N ARG A 71 -9.59 -1.32 -26.34
CA ARG A 71 -9.11 -0.82 -25.06
C ARG A 71 -7.86 -1.64 -24.80
N MET A 72 -6.69 -1.04 -25.01
CA MET A 72 -5.48 -1.56 -24.44
C MET A 72 -5.77 -1.63 -22.94
N ASN A 73 -5.88 -2.85 -22.43
CA ASN A 73 -5.83 -3.11 -21.00
C ASN A 73 -4.41 -2.79 -20.57
N GLN A 74 -4.08 -1.49 -20.49
CA GLN A 74 -2.99 -1.03 -19.67
C GLN A 74 -3.33 -1.57 -18.29
N ALA A 75 -2.52 -2.51 -17.80
CA ALA A 75 -2.61 -2.94 -16.42
C ALA A 75 -2.45 -1.66 -15.58
N LYS A 76 -3.58 -1.16 -15.04
CA LYS A 76 -3.59 -0.01 -14.13
C LYS A 76 -2.57 -0.36 -13.03
N ARG A 77 -1.50 0.44 -12.92
CA ARG A 77 -0.52 0.29 -11.85
C ARG A 77 -1.31 0.43 -10.56
N LYS A 78 -1.43 -0.60 -9.72
CA LYS A 78 -2.23 -0.47 -8.49
C LYS A 78 -1.47 0.38 -7.48
N CYS A 79 -1.52 1.70 -7.61
CA CYS A 79 -1.06 2.61 -6.57
C CYS A 79 -2.11 2.68 -5.45
N ILE A 80 -1.70 3.11 -4.26
CA ILE A 80 -2.63 3.35 -3.15
C ILE A 80 -3.61 4.43 -3.60
N ASP A 81 -4.93 4.22 -3.46
CA ASP A 81 -5.95 5.16 -3.95
C ASP A 81 -5.99 6.47 -3.14
N PHE A 82 -6.52 7.53 -3.75
CA PHE A 82 -6.51 8.89 -3.18
C PHE A 82 -7.13 9.00 -1.79
N ALA A 83 -8.27 8.37 -1.55
CA ALA A 83 -8.92 8.48 -0.26
C ALA A 83 -8.15 7.74 0.82
N THR A 84 -7.56 6.58 0.51
CA THR A 84 -6.66 5.88 1.43
C THR A 84 -5.47 6.78 1.80
N ARG A 85 -4.89 7.52 0.85
CA ARG A 85 -3.84 8.51 1.14
C ARG A 85 -4.34 9.65 2.04
N LYS A 86 -5.54 10.18 1.79
CA LYS A 86 -6.14 11.23 2.64
C LYS A 86 -6.38 10.76 4.07
N ILE A 87 -6.89 9.53 4.24
CA ILE A 87 -7.05 8.92 5.56
C ILE A 87 -5.71 8.79 6.24
N ALA A 88 -4.72 8.18 5.57
CA ALA A 88 -3.38 7.94 6.10
C ALA A 88 -2.73 9.23 6.63
N ASN A 89 -2.87 10.34 5.92
CA ASN A 89 -2.33 11.65 6.31
C ASN A 89 -2.99 12.25 7.57
N MET A 90 -4.20 11.80 7.94
CA MET A 90 -4.89 12.26 9.15
C MET A 90 -4.57 11.37 10.37
N LEU A 91 -3.89 10.24 10.16
CA LEU A 91 -3.61 9.29 11.23
C LEU A 91 -2.46 9.78 12.11
N LYS A 92 -2.57 9.46 13.40
CA LYS A 92 -1.50 9.64 14.39
C LYS A 92 -1.12 8.27 14.93
N PRO A 93 -0.28 7.51 14.18
CA PRO A 93 0.08 6.17 14.60
C PRO A 93 0.91 6.21 15.90
N GLN A 94 0.69 5.22 16.76
CA GLN A 94 1.56 4.93 17.90
C GLN A 94 2.45 3.75 17.55
N LYS A 95 3.72 3.82 17.95
CA LYS A 95 4.70 2.75 17.72
C LYS A 95 5.20 2.19 19.04
N VAL A 96 5.24 0.87 19.12
CA VAL A 96 5.89 0.14 20.20
C VAL A 96 6.94 -0.76 19.56
N ILE A 97 8.19 -0.53 19.93
CA ILE A 97 9.34 -1.31 19.47
C ILE A 97 9.86 -2.09 20.67
N LYS A 98 9.96 -3.41 20.53
CA LYS A 98 10.59 -4.29 21.50
C LYS A 98 11.83 -4.90 20.87
N GLN A 99 12.88 -5.03 21.66
CA GLN A 99 14.14 -5.63 21.26
C GLN A 99 14.56 -6.66 22.30
N GLU A 100 14.85 -7.87 21.85
CA GLU A 100 15.38 -8.98 22.63
C GLU A 100 16.62 -9.53 21.92
N GLY A 101 17.78 -8.95 22.22
CA GLY A 101 19.01 -9.21 21.46
C GLY A 101 18.86 -8.74 20.00
N ASP A 102 18.92 -9.69 19.07
CA ASP A 102 18.75 -9.45 17.63
C ASP A 102 17.30 -9.62 17.16
N LEU A 103 16.39 -10.09 18.03
CA LEU A 103 14.97 -10.22 17.71
C LEU A 103 14.26 -8.89 17.98
N PHE A 104 13.54 -8.39 16.98
CA PHE A 104 12.77 -7.17 17.05
C PHE A 104 11.30 -7.43 16.78
N THR A 105 10.47 -6.74 17.54
CA THR A 105 9.03 -6.69 17.30
C THR A 105 8.59 -5.23 17.21
N ILE A 106 8.03 -4.83 16.08
CA ILE A 106 7.49 -3.49 15.87
C ILE A 106 5.99 -3.57 15.68
N ARG A 107 5.26 -2.94 16.60
CA ARG A 107 3.81 -2.75 16.50
C ARG A 107 3.51 -1.30 16.19
N THR A 108 2.82 -1.06 15.07
CA THR A 108 2.29 0.25 14.69
C THR A 108 0.77 0.21 14.80
N THR A 109 0.20 0.99 15.72
CA THR A 109 -1.25 1.04 15.99
C THR A 109 -1.80 2.38 15.53
N CYS A 110 -2.88 2.38 14.75
CA CYS A 110 -3.64 3.60 14.47
C CYS A 110 -5.14 3.31 14.43
N THR A 111 -5.97 4.36 14.34
CA THR A 111 -7.44 4.22 14.42
C THR A 111 -8.06 3.39 13.29
N PHE A 112 -7.35 3.17 12.20
CA PHE A 112 -7.86 2.44 11.03
C PHE A 112 -7.11 1.16 10.70
N GLN A 113 -5.85 1.03 11.13
CA GLN A 113 -5.03 -0.12 10.78
C GLN A 113 -3.93 -0.38 11.81
N ASN A 114 -3.78 -1.64 12.20
CA ASN A 114 -2.71 -2.07 13.08
C ASN A 114 -1.77 -2.96 12.28
N ASN A 115 -0.49 -2.63 12.29
CA ASN A 115 0.56 -3.43 11.67
C ASN A 115 1.47 -4.01 12.77
N PHE A 116 1.88 -5.25 12.58
CA PHE A 116 2.79 -5.99 13.43
C PHE A 116 3.84 -6.64 12.54
N VAL A 117 5.11 -6.39 12.84
CA VAL A 117 6.23 -7.05 12.17
C VAL A 117 7.22 -7.55 13.22
N GLU A 118 7.67 -8.78 13.02
CA GLU A 118 8.70 -9.42 13.83
C GLU A 118 9.80 -9.91 12.90
N PHE A 119 11.04 -9.64 13.26
CA PHE A 119 12.20 -9.98 12.44
C PHE A 119 13.44 -10.13 13.31
N LYS A 120 14.43 -10.85 12.77
CA LYS A 120 15.77 -10.92 13.35
C LYS A 120 16.75 -10.16 12.46
N ILE A 121 17.70 -9.47 13.07
CA ILE A 121 18.71 -8.70 12.33
C ILE A 121 19.48 -9.63 11.38
N GLY A 122 19.59 -9.21 10.11
CA GLY A 122 20.30 -9.91 9.04
C GLY A 122 19.56 -11.08 8.40
N GLU A 123 18.38 -11.47 8.92
CA GLU A 123 17.60 -12.58 8.38
C GLU A 123 16.49 -12.10 7.45
N GLU A 124 16.38 -12.70 6.25
CA GLU A 124 15.28 -12.42 5.33
C GLU A 124 13.98 -13.03 5.83
N PHE A 125 12.87 -12.31 5.68
CA PHE A 125 11.52 -12.80 5.96
C PHE A 125 10.52 -12.34 4.90
N GLU A 126 9.42 -13.08 4.76
CA GLU A 126 8.32 -12.70 3.88
C GLU A 126 7.40 -11.70 4.60
N GLU A 127 7.12 -10.58 3.94
CA GLU A 127 6.23 -9.54 4.45
C GLU A 127 5.01 -9.41 3.53
N ASP A 128 3.83 -9.69 4.08
CA ASP A 128 2.55 -9.48 3.40
C ASP A 128 1.97 -8.13 3.82
N ASN A 129 2.07 -7.13 2.93
CA ASN A 129 1.59 -5.77 3.18
C ASN A 129 0.07 -5.63 2.92
N LYS A 130 -0.70 -6.66 3.26
CA LYS A 130 -2.15 -6.66 3.17
C LYS A 130 -2.75 -5.53 4.00
N GLY A 131 -3.70 -4.81 3.40
CA GLY A 131 -4.31 -3.63 3.99
C GLY A 131 -3.50 -2.34 3.82
N LEU A 132 -2.23 -2.41 3.42
CA LEU A 132 -1.47 -1.24 2.97
C LEU A 132 -1.59 -1.13 1.45
N ASP A 133 -0.60 -1.64 0.73
CA ASP A 133 -0.59 -1.66 -0.74
C ASP A 133 -0.91 -3.04 -1.34
N ASN A 134 -1.23 -4.03 -0.49
CA ASN A 134 -1.61 -5.39 -0.86
C ASN A 134 -0.56 -6.11 -1.73
N ARG A 135 0.71 -5.87 -1.40
CA ARG A 135 1.86 -6.53 -2.05
C ARG A 135 2.64 -7.38 -1.08
N LYS A 136 3.25 -8.43 -1.62
CA LYS A 136 4.24 -9.23 -0.90
C LYS A 136 5.64 -8.77 -1.28
N CYS A 137 6.54 -8.75 -0.31
CA CYS A 137 7.96 -8.55 -0.52
C CYS A 137 8.77 -9.45 0.41
N ARG A 138 10.06 -9.61 0.10
CA ARG A 138 11.03 -10.13 1.06
C ARG A 138 11.75 -8.96 1.70
N SER A 139 11.83 -8.99 3.01
CA SER A 139 12.36 -7.91 3.82
C SER A 139 13.57 -8.42 4.59
N VAL A 140 14.60 -7.58 4.71
CA VAL A 140 15.76 -7.83 5.56
C VAL A 140 16.08 -6.54 6.29
N VAL A 141 16.38 -6.67 7.59
CA VAL A 141 16.71 -5.53 8.45
C VAL A 141 18.13 -5.66 8.95
N SER A 142 18.91 -4.60 8.82
CA SER A 142 20.30 -4.52 9.25
C SER A 142 20.58 -3.21 9.98
N TRP A 143 21.65 -3.19 10.77
CA TRP A 143 22.22 -1.96 11.31
C TRP A 143 23.14 -1.31 10.28
N GLU A 144 22.91 -0.04 9.99
CA GLU A 144 23.81 0.82 9.22
C GLU A 144 24.18 2.03 10.08
N ASN A 145 25.37 1.97 10.69
CA ASN A 145 25.74 2.87 11.79
C ASN A 145 24.67 2.79 12.90
N ASP A 146 24.15 3.93 13.35
CA ASP A 146 23.10 4.02 14.37
C ASP A 146 21.68 3.98 13.80
N LYS A 147 21.50 3.51 12.56
CA LYS A 147 20.20 3.38 11.90
C LYS A 147 19.81 1.93 11.72
N LEU A 148 18.57 1.62 12.06
CA LEU A 148 17.95 0.36 11.72
C LEU A 148 17.34 0.47 10.33
N VAL A 149 17.88 -0.24 9.35
CA VAL A 149 17.54 -0.11 7.93
C VAL A 149 16.90 -1.40 7.42
N CYS A 150 15.71 -1.27 6.87
CA CYS A 150 15.01 -2.34 6.18
C CYS A 150 15.00 -2.12 4.67
N THR A 151 15.36 -3.17 3.94
CA THR A 151 15.22 -3.25 2.48
C THR A 151 14.07 -4.21 2.15
N GLN A 152 13.11 -3.74 1.35
CA GLN A 152 11.92 -4.50 0.95
C GLN A 152 12.01 -4.82 -0.55
N ASN A 153 12.43 -6.04 -0.88
CA ASN A 153 12.58 -6.51 -2.25
C ASN A 153 11.28 -7.13 -2.76
N GLY A 154 10.68 -6.52 -3.79
CA GLY A 154 9.44 -6.99 -4.39
C GLY A 154 9.11 -6.26 -5.70
N GLU A 155 7.83 -6.09 -6.00
CA GLU A 155 7.37 -5.38 -7.21
C GLU A 155 7.85 -3.92 -7.25
N LYS A 156 7.96 -3.28 -6.10
CA LYS A 156 8.38 -1.88 -5.95
C LYS A 156 9.90 -1.78 -5.76
N LYS A 157 10.53 -0.93 -6.58
CA LYS A 157 11.97 -0.67 -6.51
C LYS A 157 12.30 0.31 -5.38
N ASN A 158 13.50 0.20 -4.81
CA ASN A 158 14.01 1.09 -3.76
C ASN A 158 13.01 1.26 -2.61
N ARG A 159 12.29 0.19 -2.28
CA ARG A 159 11.31 0.17 -1.20
C ARG A 159 12.01 -0.23 0.09
N GLY A 160 11.72 0.48 1.17
CA GLY A 160 12.27 0.17 2.47
C GLY A 160 12.00 1.26 3.48
N TRP A 161 12.58 1.10 4.66
CA TRP A 161 12.46 2.09 5.72
C TRP A 161 13.71 2.16 6.56
N SER A 162 13.88 3.28 7.28
CA SER A 162 14.96 3.49 8.23
C SER A 162 14.40 4.09 9.51
N HIS A 163 14.73 3.47 10.65
CA HIS A 163 14.50 4.05 11.97
C HIS A 163 15.82 4.50 12.59
N TRP A 164 15.80 5.65 13.26
CA TRP A 164 16.92 6.11 14.08
C TRP A 164 16.42 7.03 15.18
N ILE A 165 17.25 7.25 16.19
CA ILE A 165 16.93 8.10 17.34
C ILE A 165 17.85 9.31 17.31
N GLU A 166 17.27 10.51 17.48
CA GLU A 166 18.01 11.74 17.74
C GLU A 166 17.40 12.40 18.98
N GLY A 167 18.17 12.51 20.07
CA GLY A 167 17.66 12.97 21.35
C GLY A 167 16.55 12.04 21.90
N ASP A 168 15.39 12.63 22.19
CA ASP A 168 14.20 11.92 22.70
C ASP A 168 13.15 11.61 21.60
N GLU A 169 13.53 11.77 20.33
CA GLU A 169 12.65 11.55 19.19
C GLU A 169 13.09 10.34 18.37
N LEU A 170 12.10 9.53 17.97
CA LEU A 170 12.28 8.43 17.02
C LEU A 170 11.89 8.93 15.63
N TYR A 171 12.82 8.81 14.70
CA TYR A 171 12.64 9.16 13.30
C TYR A 171 12.37 7.91 12.48
N LEU A 172 11.41 8.00 11.55
CA LEU A 172 11.12 6.99 10.55
C LEU A 172 11.19 7.64 9.17
N GLU A 173 12.05 7.14 8.30
CA GLU A 173 12.04 7.43 6.87
C GLU A 173 11.48 6.23 6.10
N LEU A 174 10.45 6.46 5.29
CA LEU A 174 9.88 5.49 4.35
C LEU A 174 10.36 5.85 2.95
N ARG A 175 10.83 4.86 2.19
CA ARG A 175 11.38 5.05 0.83
C ARG A 175 10.67 4.12 -0.14
N CYS A 176 10.34 4.61 -1.33
CA CYS A 176 9.79 3.80 -2.42
C CYS A 176 9.96 4.53 -3.75
N GLU A 177 10.55 3.87 -4.76
CA GLU A 177 10.67 4.40 -6.14
C GLU A 177 11.25 5.83 -6.23
N GLY A 178 12.20 6.18 -5.36
CA GLY A 178 12.83 7.50 -5.33
C GLY A 178 12.05 8.58 -4.55
N GLN A 179 10.88 8.23 -4.01
CA GLN A 179 10.13 9.08 -3.08
C GLN A 179 10.50 8.74 -1.64
N THR A 180 10.48 9.76 -0.78
CA THR A 180 10.72 9.63 0.66
C THR A 180 9.63 10.31 1.47
N SER A 181 9.33 9.76 2.65
CA SER A 181 8.42 10.34 3.63
C SER A 181 8.99 10.17 5.03
N THR A 182 9.03 11.25 5.80
CA THR A 182 9.58 11.24 7.16
C THR A 182 8.46 11.37 8.19
N GLN A 183 8.56 10.60 9.27
CA GLN A 183 7.69 10.69 10.45
C GLN A 183 8.56 10.82 11.69
N VAL A 184 8.12 11.64 12.64
CA VAL A 184 8.81 11.87 13.92
C VAL A 184 7.86 11.50 15.04
N PHE A 185 8.34 10.66 15.95
CA PHE A 185 7.59 10.16 17.11
C PHE A 185 8.27 10.66 18.37
N LYS A 186 7.47 11.19 19.29
CA LYS A 186 7.93 11.52 20.64
C LYS A 186 7.71 10.31 21.53
N ARG A 187 8.64 10.09 22.47
CA ARG A 187 8.47 9.10 23.52
C ARG A 187 7.19 9.41 24.30
N GLY A 188 6.28 8.43 24.34
CA GLY A 188 5.02 8.50 25.09
C GLY A 188 5.14 8.00 26.51
#